data_AF-J4U911-F1
#
_entry.id   AF-J4U911-F1
#
_cell.length_a   1.000
_cell.length_b   1.000
_cell.length_c   1.000
_cell.angle_alpha   90.00
_cell.angle_beta   90.00
_cell.angle_gamma   90.00
#
_symmetry.space_group_name_H-M   'P 1'
#
loop_
_entity.id
_entity.type
_entity.pdbx_description
1 polymer ?
#
loop_
_entity_poly.entity_id
_entity_poly.type
_entity_poly.pdbx_seq_one_letter_code
_entity_poly.pdbx_strand_id
1 'polypeptide(L)'
;MTTPPSPKRSREEPKSARQTPVKRPKTAPTPPQDADSRNGKDEIPTPALLYHLALSAHAAAHRHYTQAFVPPHVQLSDAPLPLESGPYVSDPHALSTALGLLVAALDMLQAALHTPALSDVEHAAFGAEFAHIGIKVLETVTSAQRLRSESVLAIDEKRLLADVDDTIKTSRSPHTRRFKYALELASARFAFMNIKVGRRVIKNALATTPHEAFIHRYQLQLLLLQTLEDSQSNDFFSAAEDLILVEFCHLARLRALFVLRKWDRLEAAMKDCATVFGLPYSPQEIPEVAGSGSSNERLWRTIVTIHYLSFRALYEGRSGEDSTAKACIAKLFIVMDMAEEKGTLRKLRANGGIVKTYPLFVQTTPVNILWGLAHLVTITRSYCTLRTSAASRTRRAKESYGISDSRHEVMILRAEIMMEQALAHIFRTELEEADKEILAHLRDTNLFKTYFPQVCMLHGQLAHQLGLAEVADRYYSTAKGSVAAGSEFGLVVEVNRLAAIGELEQVTEDPKRMHTVNVLADQCRSGDNMAFHAMGNFLSSIADPEQLYRLTQRLEEEAKMKESYAKHAARIKEMKAFGAKRFANLPARRRKERVPSSLGKEVATASNTDH
;
A
#
# COMPACT_ATOMS: atom_id res chain seq x y z
N MET A 1 -51.18 29.11 41.38
CA MET A 1 -50.67 28.44 42.59
C MET A 1 -49.25 28.01 42.30
N THR A 2 -48.34 28.59 43.08
CA THR A 2 -46.89 28.55 42.98
C THR A 2 -46.34 27.23 43.51
N THR A 3 -45.59 26.52 42.67
CA THR A 3 -44.69 25.44 43.10
C THR A 3 -43.24 25.95 43.15
N PRO A 4 -42.43 25.46 44.11
CA PRO A 4 -41.31 26.20 44.69
C PRO A 4 -39.98 25.97 43.96
N PRO A 5 -38.96 26.83 44.18
CA PRO A 5 -37.64 26.65 43.60
C PRO A 5 -36.84 25.57 44.36
N SER A 6 -36.34 24.59 43.62
CA SER A 6 -35.41 23.57 44.10
C SER A 6 -34.01 24.16 44.37
N PRO A 7 -33.23 23.56 45.29
CA PRO A 7 -32.11 24.22 45.96
C PRO A 7 -30.84 24.27 45.10
N LYS A 8 -30.10 25.38 45.25
CA LYS A 8 -28.72 25.54 44.77
C LYS A 8 -27.82 24.47 45.39
N ARG A 9 -27.48 23.43 44.62
CA ARG A 9 -26.30 22.60 44.89
C ARG A 9 -25.06 23.34 44.43
N SER A 10 -24.24 23.77 45.39
CA SER A 10 -22.84 24.14 45.17
C SER A 10 -22.10 22.94 44.59
N ARG A 11 -21.75 23.03 43.31
CA ARG A 11 -20.86 22.08 42.65
C ARG A 11 -19.45 22.41 43.12
N GLU A 12 -18.96 21.67 44.11
CA GLU A 12 -17.52 21.59 44.36
C GLU A 12 -16.87 20.94 43.14
N GLU A 13 -16.13 21.73 42.38
CA GLU A 13 -15.24 21.23 41.35
C GLU A 13 -14.12 20.43 42.01
N PRO A 14 -13.79 19.22 41.54
CA PRO A 14 -12.56 18.57 41.94
C PRO A 14 -11.41 19.42 41.42
N LYS A 15 -10.60 19.97 42.33
CA LYS A 15 -9.33 20.63 42.03
C LYS A 15 -8.44 19.65 41.26
N SER A 16 -8.55 19.67 39.95
CA SER A 16 -7.56 19.12 39.05
C SER A 16 -6.25 19.85 39.34
N ALA A 17 -5.28 19.11 39.86
CA ALA A 17 -3.91 19.57 39.99
C ALA A 17 -3.40 19.92 38.59
N ARG A 18 -3.53 21.20 38.27
CA ARG A 18 -3.00 21.83 37.06
C ARG A 18 -1.49 21.71 37.15
N GLN A 19 -0.93 20.64 36.59
CA GLN A 19 0.50 20.56 36.30
C GLN A 19 0.79 21.72 35.36
N THR A 20 1.39 22.77 35.92
CA THR A 20 1.96 23.87 35.16
C THR A 20 2.98 23.29 34.19
N PRO A 21 2.92 23.61 32.88
CA PRO A 21 4.00 23.25 31.98
C PRO A 21 5.26 23.93 32.50
N VAL A 22 6.31 23.15 32.72
CA VAL A 22 7.63 23.64 33.10
C VAL A 22 8.06 24.64 32.03
N LYS A 23 7.98 25.93 32.36
CA LYS A 23 8.52 27.00 31.52
C LYS A 23 10.03 26.82 31.48
N ARG A 24 10.56 26.57 30.28
CA ARG A 24 11.99 26.61 29.98
C ARG A 24 12.56 27.96 30.49
N PRO A 25 13.66 27.99 31.25
CA PRO A 25 14.26 29.25 31.67
C PRO A 25 14.73 30.05 30.45
N LYS A 26 14.36 31.34 30.40
CA LYS A 26 15.01 32.32 29.53
C LYS A 26 16.30 32.75 30.22
N THR A 27 17.45 32.33 29.69
CA THR A 27 18.74 32.92 30.05
C THR A 27 19.52 33.19 28.77
N ALA A 28 19.57 34.47 28.39
CA ALA A 28 20.61 35.00 27.53
C ALA A 28 21.93 35.00 28.33
N PRO A 29 23.08 34.64 27.75
CA PRO A 29 24.34 34.66 28.48
C PRO A 29 24.83 36.11 28.59
N THR A 30 24.85 36.64 29.81
CA THR A 30 25.67 37.80 30.17
C THR A 30 27.11 37.32 30.38
N PRO A 31 28.14 38.01 29.85
CA PRO A 31 29.52 37.56 30.00
C PRO A 31 29.98 37.70 31.46
N PRO A 32 30.66 36.70 32.04
CA PRO A 32 31.18 36.82 33.39
C PRO A 32 32.49 37.63 33.40
N GLN A 33 32.52 38.67 34.23
CA GLN A 33 33.74 39.32 34.66
C GLN A 33 34.40 38.48 35.78
N ASP A 34 35.68 38.19 35.57
CA ASP A 34 36.74 37.84 36.53
C ASP A 34 36.38 37.19 37.87
N ALA A 35 36.72 35.90 37.99
CA ALA A 35 37.22 35.33 39.25
C ALA A 35 38.14 34.14 38.96
N ASP A 36 39.43 34.36 39.23
CA ASP A 36 40.50 33.39 39.15
C ASP A 36 40.36 32.23 40.17
N SER A 37 40.95 31.09 39.78
CA SER A 37 41.49 29.99 40.62
C SER A 37 40.67 28.71 40.87
N ARG A 38 40.92 27.75 39.97
CA ARG A 38 41.38 26.35 40.16
C ARG A 38 40.43 25.24 40.69
N ASN A 39 40.32 24.24 39.80
CA ASN A 39 40.32 22.77 40.00
C ASN A 39 38.98 22.03 40.15
N GLY A 40 38.47 21.58 39.00
CA GLY A 40 37.50 20.50 38.82
C GLY A 40 37.02 20.49 37.37
N LYS A 41 37.60 19.63 36.53
CA LYS A 41 37.31 19.52 35.09
C LYS A 41 35.88 19.01 34.84
N ASP A 42 34.94 19.91 34.67
CA ASP A 42 33.78 19.68 33.79
C ASP A 42 34.15 20.23 32.42
N GLU A 43 35.03 19.52 31.70
CA GLU A 43 35.32 19.81 30.30
C GLU A 43 34.01 19.61 29.52
N ILE A 44 33.48 20.70 28.93
CA ILE A 44 32.40 20.63 27.93
C ILE A 44 32.80 19.54 26.93
N PRO A 45 31.93 18.54 26.65
CA PRO A 45 32.29 17.47 25.73
C PRO A 45 32.76 18.09 24.42
N THR A 46 33.95 17.69 23.95
CA THR A 46 34.52 18.20 22.69
C THR A 46 33.49 18.03 21.55
N PRO A 47 33.41 18.92 20.55
CA PRO A 47 32.40 18.79 19.50
C PRO A 47 32.42 17.44 18.78
N ALA A 48 33.60 16.82 18.65
CA ALA A 48 33.77 15.46 18.16
C ALA A 48 33.09 14.41 19.06
N LEU A 49 33.18 14.54 20.39
CA LEU A 49 32.52 13.65 21.34
C LEU A 49 30.99 13.79 21.25
N LEU A 50 30.47 15.02 21.17
CA LEU A 50 29.03 15.26 20.95
C LEU A 50 28.55 14.64 19.65
N TYR A 51 29.31 14.79 18.57
CA TYR A 51 28.99 14.17 17.28
C TYR A 51 28.99 12.64 17.35
N HIS A 52 29.99 12.04 17.99
CA HIS A 52 30.05 10.58 18.17
C HIS A 52 28.90 10.05 19.04
N LEU A 53 28.55 10.76 20.11
CA LEU A 53 27.40 10.40 20.95
C LEU A 53 26.09 10.54 20.17
N ALA A 54 25.94 11.57 19.34
CA ALA A 54 24.78 11.74 18.48
C ALA A 54 24.65 10.61 17.44
N LEU A 55 25.75 10.21 16.80
CA LEU A 55 25.76 9.07 15.89
C LEU A 55 25.43 7.75 16.59
N SER A 56 25.94 7.55 17.81
CA SER A 56 25.63 6.37 18.63
C SER A 56 24.16 6.34 19.03
N ALA A 57 23.62 7.48 19.47
CA ALA A 57 22.20 7.63 19.79
C ALA A 57 21.32 7.42 18.55
N HIS A 58 21.70 7.95 17.37
CA HIS A 58 21.00 7.71 16.12
C HIS A 58 21.02 6.23 15.72
N ALA A 59 22.16 5.55 15.83
CA ALA A 59 22.28 4.12 15.55
C ALA A 59 21.47 3.26 16.54
N ALA A 60 21.50 3.61 17.84
CA ALA A 60 20.69 2.97 18.86
C ALA A 60 19.19 3.19 18.61
N ALA A 61 18.79 4.42 18.24
CA ALA A 61 17.42 4.71 17.84
C ALA A 61 16.97 3.81 16.69
N HIS A 62 17.83 3.58 15.69
CA HIS A 62 17.51 2.68 14.58
C HIS A 62 17.26 1.24 15.04
N ARG A 63 18.01 0.73 16.03
CA ARG A 63 17.74 -0.59 16.63
C ARG A 63 16.37 -0.62 17.31
N HIS A 64 16.03 0.40 18.08
CA HIS A 64 14.70 0.49 18.71
C HIS A 64 13.58 0.68 17.68
N TYR A 65 13.80 1.41 16.58
CA TYR A 65 12.88 1.43 15.45
C TYR A 65 12.65 0.02 14.92
N THR A 66 13.71 -0.75 14.63
CA THR A 66 13.57 -2.14 14.17
C THR A 66 12.76 -3.01 15.14
N GLN A 67 12.86 -2.78 16.46
CA GLN A 67 12.05 -3.47 17.47
C GLN A 67 10.61 -2.96 17.52
N ALA A 68 10.37 -1.65 17.37
CA ALA A 68 9.03 -1.07 17.22
C ALA A 68 8.31 -1.60 15.97
N PHE A 69 9.08 -2.17 15.03
CA PHE A 69 8.60 -2.80 13.81
C PHE A 69 8.47 -4.33 13.89
N VAL A 70 8.84 -4.98 14.99
CA VAL A 70 8.66 -6.44 15.17
C VAL A 70 7.67 -6.69 16.32
N PRO A 71 6.57 -7.41 16.09
CA PRO A 71 5.57 -7.59 17.14
C PRO A 71 6.06 -8.43 18.33
N PRO A 72 5.54 -8.20 19.56
CA PRO A 72 5.88 -9.00 20.75
C PRO A 72 5.55 -10.49 20.59
N HIS A 73 4.43 -10.80 19.94
CA HIS A 73 3.94 -12.17 19.72
C HIS A 73 4.67 -12.92 18.59
N VAL A 74 5.68 -12.32 17.92
CA VAL A 74 6.58 -13.05 17.01
C VAL A 74 7.58 -13.92 17.77
N GLN A 75 7.65 -13.80 19.10
CA GLN A 75 8.30 -14.75 20.02
C GLN A 75 7.53 -16.08 20.16
N LEU A 76 7.07 -16.67 19.06
CA LEU A 76 6.40 -17.99 19.07
C LEU A 76 7.38 -19.18 19.15
N SER A 77 8.58 -18.96 19.70
CA SER A 77 9.52 -20.03 20.00
C SER A 77 10.31 -19.67 21.25
N ASP A 78 10.43 -20.61 22.19
CA ASP A 78 11.32 -20.56 23.36
C ASP A 78 12.81 -20.45 22.97
N ALA A 79 13.13 -20.41 21.66
CA ALA A 79 14.46 -20.17 21.13
C ALA A 79 14.63 -18.68 20.78
N PRO A 80 15.59 -17.97 21.39
CA PRO A 80 15.88 -16.59 21.06
C PRO A 80 16.31 -16.45 19.59
N LEU A 81 15.64 -15.58 18.83
CA LEU A 81 16.00 -15.25 17.45
C LEU A 81 17.46 -14.73 17.43
N PRO A 82 18.38 -15.35 16.66
CA PRO A 82 19.76 -14.89 16.58
C PRO A 82 19.81 -13.67 15.66
N LEU A 83 19.76 -12.48 16.24
CA LEU A 83 20.35 -11.29 15.62
C LEU A 83 21.85 -11.29 15.94
N GLU A 84 22.66 -10.64 15.11
CA GLU A 84 24.11 -10.45 15.35
C GLU A 84 24.43 -9.78 16.71
N SER A 85 23.42 -9.31 17.45
CA SER A 85 23.47 -8.66 18.76
C SER A 85 22.72 -9.40 19.90
N GLY A 86 22.29 -10.66 19.71
CA GLY A 86 21.61 -11.45 20.76
C GLY A 86 20.09 -11.65 20.57
N PRO A 87 19.39 -12.22 21.58
CA PRO A 87 17.96 -12.53 21.53
C PRO A 87 17.09 -11.32 21.17
N TYR A 88 16.15 -11.48 20.24
CA TYR A 88 15.07 -10.51 20.04
C TYR A 88 14.14 -10.45 21.26
N VAL A 89 14.16 -9.33 21.99
CA VAL A 89 13.20 -9.01 23.06
C VAL A 89 12.34 -7.84 22.59
N SER A 90 11.02 -8.04 22.58
CA SER A 90 10.11 -6.96 22.20
C SER A 90 9.99 -5.93 23.31
N ASP A 91 10.19 -4.65 22.96
CA ASP A 91 10.03 -3.51 23.86
C ASP A 91 8.74 -2.74 23.49
N PRO A 92 7.71 -2.72 24.35
CA PRO A 92 6.47 -1.98 24.10
C PRO A 92 6.69 -0.46 24.04
N HIS A 93 7.80 0.04 24.56
CA HIS A 93 8.21 1.44 24.52
C HIS A 93 9.23 1.74 23.42
N ALA A 94 9.56 0.79 22.55
CA ALA A 94 10.62 0.94 21.54
C ALA A 94 10.48 2.19 20.67
N LEU A 95 9.25 2.57 20.28
CA LEU A 95 9.00 3.80 19.53
C LEU A 95 9.31 5.07 20.35
N SER A 96 8.90 5.08 21.62
CA SER A 96 9.17 6.20 22.54
C SER A 96 10.67 6.31 22.85
N THR A 97 11.33 5.17 23.07
CA THR A 97 12.78 5.09 23.26
C THR A 97 13.54 5.56 22.02
N ALA A 98 13.12 5.12 20.83
CA ALA A 98 13.70 5.55 19.57
C ALA A 98 13.55 7.06 19.36
N LEU A 99 12.36 7.61 19.60
CA LEU A 99 12.11 9.04 19.48
C LEU A 99 12.95 9.84 20.50
N GLY A 100 13.03 9.38 21.75
CA GLY A 100 13.87 10.01 22.78
C GLY A 100 15.35 10.03 22.40
N LEU A 101 15.85 8.93 21.83
CA LEU A 101 17.24 8.85 21.34
C LEU A 101 17.49 9.77 20.14
N LEU A 102 16.53 9.92 19.22
CA LEU A 102 16.66 10.88 18.12
C LEU A 102 16.67 12.33 18.61
N VAL A 103 15.80 12.67 19.57
CA VAL A 103 15.77 14.01 20.17
C VAL A 103 17.08 14.30 20.90
N ALA A 104 17.60 13.33 21.68
CA ALA A 104 18.90 13.46 22.32
C ALA A 104 20.03 13.66 21.29
N ALA A 105 20.00 12.95 20.16
CA ALA A 105 20.96 13.15 19.08
C ALA A 105 20.87 14.56 18.46
N LEU A 106 19.67 15.11 18.29
CA LEU A 106 19.47 16.50 17.84
C LEU A 106 20.03 17.50 18.84
N ASP A 107 19.77 17.34 20.13
CA ASP A 107 20.29 18.23 21.17
C ASP A 107 21.83 18.22 21.20
N MET A 108 22.45 17.03 21.07
CA MET A 108 23.91 16.89 21.00
C MET A 108 24.50 17.56 19.74
N LEU A 109 23.87 17.36 18.58
CA LEU A 109 24.30 17.99 17.32
C LEU A 109 24.10 19.49 17.34
N GLN A 110 23.00 19.98 17.91
CA GLN A 110 22.74 21.40 18.07
C GLN A 110 23.80 22.03 18.98
N ALA A 111 24.10 21.42 20.13
CA ALA A 111 25.16 21.89 21.01
C ALA A 111 26.53 21.90 20.32
N ALA A 112 26.84 20.87 19.53
CA ALA A 112 28.08 20.81 18.77
C ALA A 112 28.17 21.93 17.71
N LEU A 113 27.11 22.15 16.93
CA LEU A 113 27.03 23.19 15.89
C LEU A 113 27.20 24.62 16.42
N HIS A 114 26.82 24.89 17.68
CA HIS A 114 27.00 26.19 18.32
C HIS A 114 28.42 26.44 18.85
N THR A 115 29.34 25.48 18.70
CA THR A 115 30.73 25.64 19.17
C THR A 115 31.51 26.52 18.19
N PRO A 116 32.10 27.66 18.64
CA PRO A 116 32.69 28.69 17.76
C PRO A 116 34.02 28.30 17.06
N ALA A 117 34.38 27.01 17.02
CA ALA A 117 35.67 26.53 16.51
C ALA A 117 35.55 25.34 15.54
N LEU A 118 34.36 25.07 14.99
CA LEU A 118 34.19 24.03 13.98
C LEU A 118 34.81 24.44 12.65
N SER A 119 35.55 23.52 12.04
CA SER A 119 35.92 23.68 10.63
C SER A 119 34.68 23.61 9.73
N ASP A 120 34.73 24.23 8.55
CA ASP A 120 33.68 24.13 7.51
C ASP A 120 33.26 22.67 7.26
N VAL A 121 34.24 21.78 7.34
CA VAL A 121 34.10 20.35 7.10
C VAL A 121 33.31 19.67 8.22
N GLU A 122 33.56 20.00 9.47
CA GLU A 122 32.80 19.50 10.62
C GLU A 122 31.40 20.12 10.65
N HIS A 123 31.28 21.42 10.37
CA HIS A 123 30.00 22.11 10.29
C HIS A 123 29.09 21.50 9.22
N ALA A 124 29.64 21.11 8.07
CA ALA A 124 28.88 20.41 7.03
C ALA A 124 28.51 18.96 7.41
N ALA A 125 29.41 18.23 8.09
CA ALA A 125 29.13 16.87 8.56
C ALA A 125 28.02 16.86 9.61
N PHE A 126 28.13 17.74 10.61
CA PHE A 126 27.21 17.82 11.74
C PHE A 126 25.84 18.31 11.25
N GLY A 127 25.83 19.30 10.35
CA GLY A 127 24.58 19.79 9.79
C GLY A 127 23.87 18.80 8.85
N ALA A 128 24.62 17.98 8.10
CA ALA A 128 24.02 16.92 7.29
C ALA A 128 23.32 15.86 8.16
N GLU A 129 23.95 15.44 9.26
CA GLU A 129 23.35 14.52 10.23
C GLU A 129 22.18 15.16 10.98
N PHE A 130 22.31 16.42 11.40
CA PHE A 130 21.24 17.16 12.08
C PHE A 130 19.99 17.23 11.20
N ALA A 131 20.16 17.59 9.92
CA ALA A 131 19.06 17.63 8.97
C ALA A 131 18.43 16.25 8.76
N HIS A 132 19.25 15.20 8.63
CA HIS A 132 18.76 13.83 8.45
C HIS A 132 17.93 13.35 9.65
N ILE A 133 18.43 13.53 10.87
CA ILE A 133 17.74 13.15 12.09
C ILE A 133 16.49 14.02 12.31
N GLY A 134 16.57 15.32 12.03
CA GLY A 134 15.47 16.26 12.18
C GLY A 134 14.27 15.90 11.32
N ILE A 135 14.52 15.57 10.04
CA ILE A 135 13.47 15.07 9.13
C ILE A 135 12.84 13.78 9.66
N LYS A 136 13.65 12.84 10.16
CA LYS A 136 13.17 11.56 10.71
C LYS A 136 12.31 11.74 11.96
N VAL A 137 12.65 12.69 12.83
CA VAL A 137 11.83 13.07 13.99
C VAL A 137 10.49 13.63 13.53
N LEU A 138 10.48 14.56 12.56
CA LEU A 138 9.25 15.16 12.03
C LEU A 138 8.32 14.11 11.40
N GLU A 139 8.86 13.19 10.61
CA GLU A 139 8.11 12.06 10.03
C GLU A 139 7.52 11.17 11.13
N THR A 140 8.32 10.83 12.16
CA THR A 140 7.89 9.96 13.25
C THR A 140 6.80 10.60 14.11
N VAL A 141 6.91 11.90 14.42
CA VAL A 141 5.89 12.63 15.18
C VAL A 141 4.57 12.64 14.41
N THR A 142 4.62 12.88 13.10
CA THR A 142 3.44 12.83 12.22
C THR A 142 2.77 11.45 12.27
N SER A 143 3.56 10.37 12.19
CA SER A 143 3.06 9.00 12.33
C SER A 143 2.46 8.70 13.71
N ALA A 144 3.15 9.12 14.79
CA ALA A 144 2.72 8.85 16.15
C ALA A 144 1.43 9.60 16.53
N GLN A 145 1.23 10.82 16.03
CA GLN A 145 -0.02 11.57 16.17
C GLN A 145 -1.22 10.84 15.55
N ARG A 146 -1.03 10.18 14.40
CA ARG A 146 -2.09 9.37 13.77
C ARG A 146 -2.53 8.20 14.65
N LEU A 147 -1.61 7.67 15.46
CA LEU A 147 -1.81 6.48 16.29
C LEU A 147 -2.30 6.77 17.73
N ARG A 148 -2.44 8.03 18.14
CA ARG A 148 -2.76 8.44 19.53
C ARG A 148 -1.87 7.79 20.59
N SER A 149 -0.59 7.57 20.29
CA SER A 149 0.35 7.08 21.30
C SER A 149 0.43 8.10 22.45
N GLU A 150 0.06 7.70 23.67
CA GLU A 150 -0.05 8.59 24.85
C GLU A 150 1.30 9.22 25.29
N SER A 151 2.42 8.80 24.69
CA SER A 151 3.78 9.18 25.11
C SER A 151 4.61 9.91 24.05
N VAL A 152 3.99 10.64 23.12
CA VAL A 152 4.79 11.44 22.17
C VAL A 152 5.36 12.65 22.91
N LEU A 153 6.70 12.71 23.01
CA LEU A 153 7.42 13.88 23.52
C LEU A 153 6.86 15.15 22.86
N ALA A 154 6.61 16.19 23.66
CA ALA A 154 6.10 17.47 23.15
C ALA A 154 7.19 18.16 22.32
N ILE A 155 7.24 17.88 21.02
CA ILE A 155 8.18 18.45 20.07
C ILE A 155 7.54 19.66 19.39
N ASP A 156 8.23 20.81 19.41
CA ASP A 156 7.83 22.00 18.68
C ASP A 156 8.19 21.84 17.19
N GLU A 157 7.26 21.27 16.42
CA GLU A 157 7.45 20.99 14.99
C GLU A 157 7.81 22.24 14.17
N LYS A 158 7.21 23.39 14.49
CA LYS A 158 7.47 24.64 13.75
C LYS A 158 8.90 25.10 13.93
N ARG A 159 9.41 25.00 15.15
CA ARG A 159 10.80 25.32 15.45
C ARG A 159 11.75 24.32 14.80
N LEU A 160 11.49 23.02 14.91
CA LEU A 160 12.34 22.00 14.31
C LEU A 160 12.41 22.13 12.78
N LEU A 161 11.30 22.45 12.12
CA LEU A 161 11.29 22.76 10.68
C LEU A 161 12.21 23.93 10.33
N ALA A 162 12.17 25.02 11.12
CA ALA A 162 13.04 26.17 10.91
C ALA A 162 14.53 25.83 11.16
N ASP A 163 14.82 25.12 12.25
CA ASP A 163 16.18 24.73 12.62
C ASP A 163 16.80 23.80 11.54
N VAL A 164 16.03 22.87 10.96
CA VAL A 164 16.48 22.00 9.87
C VAL A 164 16.74 22.79 8.59
N ASP A 165 15.84 23.69 8.19
CA ASP A 165 16.01 24.52 6.99
C ASP A 165 17.24 25.43 7.10
N ASP A 166 17.42 26.08 8.25
CA ASP A 166 18.57 26.95 8.51
C ASP A 166 19.88 26.15 8.49
N THR A 167 19.91 24.98 9.14
CA THR A 167 21.09 24.11 9.15
C THR A 167 21.47 23.63 7.75
N ILE A 168 20.50 23.23 6.92
CA ILE A 168 20.75 22.83 5.53
C ILE A 168 21.37 24.00 4.72
N LYS A 169 20.94 25.24 4.97
CA LYS A 169 21.45 26.43 4.27
C LYS A 169 22.84 26.82 4.74
N THR A 170 23.08 26.86 6.04
CA THR A 170 24.36 27.28 6.65
C THR A 170 25.47 26.25 6.46
N SER A 171 25.13 24.95 6.32
CA SER A 171 26.11 23.89 6.07
C SER A 171 26.56 23.77 4.60
N ARG A 172 25.98 24.55 3.68
CA ARG A 172 26.40 24.57 2.26
C ARG A 172 27.61 25.48 2.08
N SER A 173 28.79 24.88 1.88
CA SER A 173 30.03 25.59 1.54
C SER A 173 30.62 25.05 0.22
N PRO A 174 31.20 25.91 -0.64
CA PRO A 174 31.92 25.46 -1.84
C PRO A 174 33.10 24.52 -1.53
N HIS A 175 33.62 24.56 -0.30
CA HIS A 175 34.74 23.74 0.17
C HIS A 175 34.32 22.35 0.68
N THR A 176 33.03 22.07 0.84
CA THR A 176 32.52 20.82 1.41
C THR A 176 31.90 19.90 0.35
N ARG A 177 32.56 19.79 -0.82
CA ARG A 177 32.11 18.95 -1.96
C ARG A 177 31.76 17.51 -1.56
N ARG A 178 32.46 16.95 -0.57
CA ARG A 178 32.22 15.59 -0.05
C ARG A 178 30.84 15.39 0.60
N PHE A 179 30.21 16.46 1.10
CA PHE A 179 28.87 16.44 1.72
C PHE A 179 27.78 17.00 0.82
N LYS A 180 28.12 17.42 -0.41
CA LYS A 180 27.17 17.98 -1.38
C LYS A 180 25.94 17.10 -1.54
N TYR A 181 26.15 15.81 -1.78
CA TYR A 181 25.06 14.85 -2.03
C TYR A 181 24.20 14.59 -0.78
N ALA A 182 24.81 14.49 0.41
CA ALA A 182 24.07 14.33 1.66
C ALA A 182 23.16 15.54 1.96
N LEU A 183 23.68 16.76 1.80
CA LEU A 183 22.91 18.00 1.99
C LEU A 183 21.87 18.23 0.88
N GLU A 184 22.15 17.83 -0.36
CA GLU A 184 21.18 17.86 -1.46
C GLU A 184 20.04 16.87 -1.21
N LEU A 185 20.34 15.67 -0.72
CA LEU A 185 19.33 14.68 -0.36
C LEU A 185 18.49 15.13 0.84
N ALA A 186 19.12 15.68 1.89
CA ALA A 186 18.41 16.25 3.03
C ALA A 186 17.50 17.39 2.60
N SER A 187 17.99 18.29 1.72
CA SER A 187 17.18 19.37 1.15
C SER A 187 16.02 18.86 0.30
N ALA A 188 16.23 17.81 -0.51
CA ALA A 188 15.16 17.18 -1.26
C ALA A 188 14.10 16.60 -0.32
N ARG A 189 14.50 15.79 0.67
CA ARG A 189 13.61 15.20 1.69
C ARG A 189 12.86 16.25 2.52
N PHE A 190 13.53 17.34 2.88
CA PHE A 190 12.89 18.44 3.58
C PHE A 190 11.86 19.15 2.69
N ALA A 191 12.22 19.44 1.43
CA ALA A 191 11.29 20.00 0.46
C ALA A 191 10.10 19.07 0.17
N PHE A 192 10.26 17.76 0.35
CA PHE A 192 9.21 16.76 0.22
C PHE A 192 8.08 16.85 1.23
N MET A 193 8.33 17.47 2.38
CA MET A 193 7.28 17.81 3.32
C MET A 193 6.22 18.74 2.66
N ASN A 194 6.58 19.40 1.54
CA ASN A 194 5.67 20.00 0.58
C ASN A 194 5.84 19.36 -0.82
N ILE A 195 5.01 18.36 -1.11
CA ILE A 195 5.08 17.49 -2.31
C ILE A 195 5.32 18.26 -3.62
N LYS A 196 4.67 19.41 -3.82
CA LYS A 196 4.80 20.22 -5.05
C LYS A 196 6.21 20.83 -5.20
N VAL A 197 6.81 21.26 -4.10
CA VAL A 197 8.14 21.87 -4.07
C VAL A 197 9.21 20.78 -4.18
N GLY A 198 9.06 19.68 -3.43
CA GLY A 198 9.98 18.54 -3.44
C GLY A 198 10.22 18.00 -4.85
N ARG A 199 9.15 17.82 -5.65
CA ARG A 199 9.26 17.30 -7.03
C ARG A 199 10.17 18.14 -7.93
N ARG A 200 10.03 19.47 -7.87
CA ARG A 200 10.86 20.40 -8.67
C ARG A 200 12.32 20.33 -8.23
N VAL A 201 12.55 20.30 -6.92
CA VAL A 201 13.89 20.22 -6.33
C VAL A 201 14.60 18.95 -6.77
N ILE A 202 13.95 17.78 -6.72
CA ILE A 202 14.56 16.53 -7.19
C ILE A 202 14.84 16.54 -8.68
N LYS A 203 13.90 17.00 -9.51
CA LYS A 203 14.10 17.00 -10.98
C LYS A 203 15.31 17.86 -11.34
N ASN A 204 15.45 19.01 -10.70
CA ASN A 204 16.62 19.86 -10.85
C ASN A 204 17.89 19.14 -10.36
N ALA A 205 17.85 18.52 -9.17
CA ALA A 205 18.98 17.76 -8.62
C ALA A 205 19.43 16.60 -9.54
N LEU A 206 18.48 15.85 -10.10
CA LEU A 206 18.73 14.78 -11.08
C LEU A 206 19.30 15.31 -12.39
N ALA A 207 18.89 16.50 -12.84
CA ALA A 207 19.45 17.11 -14.04
C ALA A 207 20.90 17.59 -13.83
N THR A 208 21.24 18.03 -12.62
CA THR A 208 22.57 18.57 -12.30
C THR A 208 23.56 17.53 -11.77
N THR A 209 23.09 16.36 -11.35
CA THR A 209 23.95 15.30 -10.80
C THR A 209 24.57 14.48 -11.93
N PRO A 210 25.90 14.30 -12.00
CA PRO A 210 26.55 13.51 -13.04
C PRO A 210 26.14 12.04 -12.98
N HIS A 211 26.10 11.35 -14.12
CA HIS A 211 25.72 9.92 -14.20
C HIS A 211 26.59 9.00 -13.32
N GLU A 212 27.87 9.33 -13.17
CA GLU A 212 28.84 8.60 -12.34
C GLU A 212 28.48 8.60 -10.84
N ALA A 213 27.71 9.59 -10.36
CA ALA A 213 27.21 9.63 -8.99
C ALA A 213 25.94 8.78 -8.83
N PHE A 214 26.02 7.52 -9.27
CA PHE A 214 24.86 6.63 -9.40
C PHE A 214 24.11 6.43 -8.07
N ILE A 215 24.80 6.28 -6.94
CA ILE A 215 24.17 6.10 -5.62
C ILE A 215 23.30 7.31 -5.22
N HIS A 216 23.77 8.53 -5.49
CA HIS A 216 23.01 9.74 -5.17
C HIS A 216 21.81 9.93 -6.11
N ARG A 217 22.03 9.74 -7.43
CA ARG A 217 20.93 9.74 -8.41
C ARG A 217 19.86 8.71 -8.06
N TYR A 218 20.29 7.54 -7.60
CA TYR A 218 19.45 6.45 -7.15
C TYR A 218 18.61 6.85 -5.92
N GLN A 219 19.20 7.50 -4.91
CA GLN A 219 18.44 7.99 -3.75
C GLN A 219 17.43 9.09 -4.12
N LEU A 220 17.78 9.98 -5.04
CA LEU A 220 16.88 11.01 -5.57
C LEU A 220 15.69 10.41 -6.34
N GLN A 221 15.94 9.35 -7.12
CA GLN A 221 14.90 8.60 -7.82
C GLN A 221 13.94 7.92 -6.84
N LEU A 222 14.45 7.25 -5.81
CA LEU A 222 13.60 6.64 -4.77
C LEU A 222 12.69 7.65 -4.08
N LEU A 223 13.18 8.87 -3.82
CA LEU A 223 12.33 9.93 -3.29
C LEU A 223 11.25 10.33 -4.30
N LEU A 224 11.60 10.46 -5.58
CA LEU A 224 10.62 10.77 -6.63
C LEU A 224 9.52 9.70 -6.75
N LEU A 225 9.81 8.42 -6.45
CA LEU A 225 8.78 7.36 -6.40
C LEU A 225 7.67 7.66 -5.37
N GLN A 226 7.95 8.41 -4.32
CA GLN A 226 6.93 8.85 -3.35
C GLN A 226 5.91 9.84 -3.99
N THR A 227 6.19 10.37 -5.19
CA THR A 227 5.31 11.29 -5.95
C THR A 227 4.62 10.65 -7.15
N LEU A 228 4.60 9.31 -7.25
CA LEU A 228 4.07 8.57 -8.41
C LEU A 228 2.59 8.87 -8.74
N GLU A 229 1.87 9.60 -7.88
CA GLU A 229 0.52 10.09 -8.13
C GLU A 229 0.38 10.83 -9.48
N ASP A 230 1.45 11.43 -10.03
CA ASP A 230 1.39 12.31 -11.22
C ASP A 230 2.49 12.08 -12.29
N SER A 231 3.29 11.02 -12.28
CA SER A 231 4.38 10.84 -13.27
C SER A 231 4.04 9.87 -14.39
N GLN A 232 3.78 10.42 -15.59
CA GLN A 232 3.78 9.68 -16.85
C GLN A 232 5.19 9.34 -17.38
N SER A 233 6.26 9.64 -16.65
CA SER A 233 7.62 9.59 -17.20
C SER A 233 8.18 8.17 -17.20
N ASN A 234 8.16 7.53 -18.37
CA ASN A 234 8.96 6.34 -18.68
C ASN A 234 10.47 6.56 -18.48
N ASP A 235 10.93 7.83 -18.45
CA ASP A 235 12.33 8.22 -18.18
C ASP A 235 12.85 7.76 -16.81
N PHE A 236 11.96 7.36 -15.90
CA PHE A 236 12.34 6.87 -14.58
C PHE A 236 13.09 5.52 -14.65
N PHE A 237 12.78 4.70 -15.66
CA PHE A 237 13.20 3.29 -15.73
C PHE A 237 14.50 3.06 -16.51
N SER A 238 14.94 4.00 -17.34
CA SER A 238 16.13 3.85 -18.19
C SER A 238 17.47 4.07 -17.48
N ALA A 239 17.43 4.53 -16.22
CA ALA A 239 18.62 4.95 -15.47
C ALA A 239 19.05 3.99 -14.34
N ALA A 240 18.28 2.92 -14.10
CA ALA A 240 18.57 1.94 -13.05
C ALA A 240 19.23 0.69 -13.64
N GLU A 241 20.50 0.44 -13.30
CA GLU A 241 21.23 -0.78 -13.70
C GLU A 241 20.92 -1.99 -12.78
N ASP A 242 20.36 -1.75 -11.60
CA ASP A 242 20.02 -2.79 -10.62
C ASP A 242 18.63 -3.38 -10.89
N LEU A 243 18.59 -4.68 -11.22
CA LEU A 243 17.37 -5.43 -11.51
C LEU A 243 16.33 -5.32 -10.38
N ILE A 244 16.75 -5.38 -9.11
CA ILE A 244 15.81 -5.32 -7.97
C ILE A 244 15.16 -3.94 -7.87
N LEU A 245 15.93 -2.87 -8.15
CA LEU A 245 15.35 -1.54 -8.21
C LEU A 245 14.33 -1.46 -9.34
N VAL A 246 14.70 -1.90 -10.55
CA VAL A 246 13.79 -1.88 -11.70
C VAL A 246 12.49 -2.60 -11.35
N GLU A 247 12.59 -3.81 -10.78
CA GLU A 247 11.44 -4.58 -10.32
C GLU A 247 10.58 -3.80 -9.28
N PHE A 248 11.22 -3.16 -8.29
CA PHE A 248 10.54 -2.33 -7.29
C PHE A 248 9.79 -1.15 -7.91
N CYS A 249 10.41 -0.46 -8.86
CA CYS A 249 9.82 0.71 -9.51
C CYS A 249 8.59 0.33 -10.32
N HIS A 250 8.64 -0.81 -11.03
CA HIS A 250 7.49 -1.35 -11.76
C HIS A 250 6.36 -1.71 -10.80
N LEU A 251 6.66 -2.35 -9.66
CA LEU A 251 5.67 -2.65 -8.63
C LEU A 251 5.06 -1.38 -8.03
N ALA A 252 5.88 -0.36 -7.74
CA ALA A 252 5.43 0.92 -7.21
C ALA A 252 4.52 1.66 -8.20
N ARG A 253 4.86 1.66 -9.50
CA ARG A 253 4.02 2.19 -10.57
C ARG A 253 2.68 1.47 -10.63
N LEU A 254 2.68 0.14 -10.56
CA LEU A 254 1.45 -0.65 -10.56
C LEU A 254 0.56 -0.25 -9.37
N ARG A 255 1.12 -0.21 -8.16
CA ARG A 255 0.40 0.24 -6.96
C ARG A 255 -0.18 1.65 -7.12
N ALA A 256 0.60 2.60 -7.65
CA ALA A 256 0.14 3.97 -7.86
C ALA A 256 -1.06 4.03 -8.81
N LEU A 257 -1.04 3.28 -9.92
CA LEU A 257 -2.16 3.22 -10.85
C LEU A 257 -3.45 2.68 -10.20
N PHE A 258 -3.33 1.70 -9.30
CA PHE A 258 -4.46 1.22 -8.49
C PHE A 258 -5.01 2.31 -7.55
N VAL A 259 -4.13 2.98 -6.80
CA VAL A 259 -4.51 4.05 -5.85
C VAL A 259 -5.21 5.21 -6.58
N LEU A 260 -4.67 5.60 -7.73
CA LEU A 260 -5.19 6.69 -8.57
C LEU A 260 -6.39 6.28 -9.43
N ARG A 261 -6.77 4.99 -9.42
CA ARG A 261 -7.87 4.44 -10.24
C ARG A 261 -7.68 4.70 -11.74
N LYS A 262 -6.44 4.61 -12.24
CA LYS A 262 -6.09 4.76 -13.66
C LYS A 262 -6.18 3.41 -14.38
N TRP A 263 -7.40 2.88 -14.46
CA TRP A 263 -7.70 1.54 -14.96
C TRP A 263 -7.25 1.34 -16.41
N ASP A 264 -7.41 2.38 -17.24
CA ASP A 264 -6.99 2.46 -18.64
C ASP A 264 -5.51 2.11 -18.88
N ARG A 265 -4.66 2.29 -17.87
CA ARG A 265 -3.20 2.10 -17.97
C ARG A 265 -2.70 0.83 -17.30
N LEU A 266 -3.55 0.14 -16.55
CA LEU A 266 -3.14 -1.00 -15.75
C LEU A 266 -2.75 -2.20 -16.61
N GLU A 267 -3.44 -2.46 -17.71
CA GLU A 267 -3.12 -3.60 -18.58
C GLU A 267 -1.68 -3.51 -19.11
N ALA A 268 -1.32 -2.34 -19.65
CA ALA A 268 0.03 -2.08 -20.13
C ALA A 268 1.07 -2.17 -18.99
N ALA A 269 0.76 -1.58 -17.83
CA ALA A 269 1.66 -1.65 -16.68
C ALA A 269 1.84 -3.08 -16.13
N MET A 270 0.80 -3.92 -16.17
CA MET A 270 0.90 -5.32 -15.78
C MET A 270 1.74 -6.14 -16.76
N LYS A 271 1.58 -5.89 -18.07
CA LYS A 271 2.44 -6.47 -19.12
C LYS A 271 3.91 -6.11 -18.87
N ASP A 272 4.20 -4.82 -18.66
CA ASP A 272 5.54 -4.34 -18.33
C ASP A 272 6.11 -5.05 -17.09
N CYS A 273 5.32 -5.15 -16.00
CA CYS A 273 5.74 -5.83 -14.77
C CYS A 273 6.03 -7.32 -15.01
N ALA A 274 5.17 -8.02 -15.75
CA ALA A 274 5.36 -9.44 -16.05
C ALA A 274 6.68 -9.68 -16.79
N THR A 275 6.98 -8.86 -17.80
CA THR A 275 8.23 -8.93 -18.56
C THR A 275 9.44 -8.68 -17.66
N VAL A 276 9.41 -7.63 -16.85
CA VAL A 276 10.54 -7.27 -15.96
C VAL A 276 10.77 -8.33 -14.89
N PHE A 277 9.70 -8.92 -14.36
CA PHE A 277 9.81 -9.93 -13.29
C PHE A 277 10.15 -11.32 -13.85
N GLY A 278 10.21 -11.48 -15.18
CA GLY A 278 10.38 -12.78 -15.83
C GLY A 278 9.21 -13.72 -15.57
N LEU A 279 8.01 -13.17 -15.38
CA LEU A 279 6.80 -13.95 -15.11
C LEU A 279 6.07 -14.27 -16.41
N PRO A 280 5.54 -15.50 -16.54
CA PRO A 280 4.72 -15.83 -17.70
C PRO A 280 3.46 -14.97 -17.71
N TYR A 281 3.17 -14.36 -18.86
CA TYR A 281 1.96 -13.57 -19.03
C TYR A 281 0.71 -14.47 -19.00
N SER A 282 0.86 -15.74 -19.39
CA SER A 282 -0.23 -16.72 -19.38
C SER A 282 -0.73 -17.02 -17.95
N PRO A 283 -2.05 -16.90 -17.69
CA PRO A 283 -2.64 -17.26 -16.40
C PRO A 283 -2.66 -18.76 -16.13
N GLN A 284 -2.09 -19.61 -17.01
CA GLN A 284 -2.02 -21.07 -16.84
C GLN A 284 -0.64 -21.56 -16.36
N GLU A 285 0.44 -20.81 -16.59
CA GLU A 285 1.80 -21.24 -16.23
C GLU A 285 2.20 -20.85 -14.79
N ILE A 286 2.67 -21.82 -14.01
CA ILE A 286 3.13 -21.57 -12.64
C ILE A 286 4.49 -20.86 -12.72
N PRO A 287 4.65 -19.67 -12.11
CA PRO A 287 5.95 -19.02 -12.04
C PRO A 287 6.98 -19.93 -11.37
N GLU A 288 8.17 -20.07 -11.95
CA GLU A 288 9.29 -20.71 -11.25
C GLU A 288 9.79 -19.80 -10.12
N VAL A 289 9.21 -19.95 -8.93
CA VAL A 289 9.59 -19.13 -7.76
C VAL A 289 10.95 -19.56 -7.16
N ALA A 290 11.58 -20.61 -7.69
CA ALA A 290 12.93 -20.97 -7.25
C ALA A 290 13.67 -21.77 -8.33
N GLY A 291 14.67 -21.15 -8.97
CA GLY A 291 15.58 -21.85 -9.88
C GLY A 291 17.00 -21.29 -9.87
N SER A 292 17.17 -19.98 -9.94
CA SER A 292 18.50 -19.36 -10.00
C SER A 292 18.53 -18.00 -9.32
N GLY A 293 19.65 -17.68 -8.66
CA GLY A 293 19.89 -16.40 -7.99
C GLY A 293 20.37 -16.52 -6.54
N SER A 294 20.87 -15.41 -6.01
CA SER A 294 21.31 -15.31 -4.62
C SER A 294 20.14 -15.55 -3.64
N SER A 295 20.44 -15.78 -2.36
CA SER A 295 19.38 -15.96 -1.34
C SER A 295 18.46 -14.74 -1.25
N ASN A 296 18.98 -13.53 -1.48
CA ASN A 296 18.21 -12.29 -1.40
C ASN A 296 17.38 -12.05 -2.65
N GLU A 297 17.90 -12.36 -3.84
CA GLU A 297 17.12 -12.31 -5.09
C GLU A 297 15.91 -13.25 -5.04
N ARG A 298 16.08 -14.46 -4.50
CA ARG A 298 14.95 -15.40 -4.34
C ARG A 298 13.89 -14.88 -3.37
N LEU A 299 14.31 -14.26 -2.26
CA LEU A 299 13.39 -13.62 -1.32
C LEU A 299 12.62 -12.49 -2.02
N TRP A 300 13.34 -11.60 -2.70
CA TRP A 300 12.77 -10.47 -3.42
C TRP A 300 11.78 -10.91 -4.51
N ARG A 301 12.18 -11.82 -5.40
CA ARG A 301 11.35 -12.36 -6.49
C ARG A 301 10.06 -13.00 -5.98
N THR A 302 10.14 -13.72 -4.85
CA THR A 302 8.95 -14.29 -4.21
C THR A 302 7.96 -13.19 -3.83
N ILE A 303 8.44 -12.10 -3.22
CA ILE A 303 7.60 -11.02 -2.71
C ILE A 303 6.95 -10.23 -3.84
N VAL A 304 7.72 -9.86 -4.88
CA VAL A 304 7.16 -9.14 -6.03
C VAL A 304 6.16 -10.00 -6.81
N THR A 305 6.38 -11.32 -6.88
CA THR A 305 5.44 -12.26 -7.51
C THR A 305 4.11 -12.33 -6.73
N ILE A 306 4.17 -12.43 -5.40
CA ILE A 306 2.98 -12.44 -4.53
C ILE A 306 2.16 -11.16 -4.72
N HIS A 307 2.82 -10.00 -4.70
CA HIS A 307 2.13 -8.71 -4.93
C HIS A 307 1.58 -8.61 -6.35
N TYR A 308 2.35 -8.99 -7.37
CA TYR A 308 1.89 -8.98 -8.75
C TYR A 308 0.63 -9.84 -8.96
N LEU A 309 0.62 -11.08 -8.46
CA LEU A 309 -0.54 -11.97 -8.55
C LEU A 309 -1.75 -11.41 -7.80
N SER A 310 -1.52 -10.74 -6.66
CA SER A 310 -2.57 -10.06 -5.90
C SER A 310 -3.20 -8.93 -6.71
N PHE A 311 -2.39 -8.04 -7.29
CA PHE A 311 -2.88 -6.96 -8.16
C PHE A 311 -3.59 -7.51 -9.40
N ARG A 312 -3.01 -8.52 -10.05
CA ARG A 312 -3.62 -9.14 -11.23
C ARG A 312 -4.99 -9.73 -10.91
N ALA A 313 -5.13 -10.47 -9.81
CA ALA A 313 -6.42 -11.02 -9.40
C ALA A 313 -7.49 -9.92 -9.20
N LEU A 314 -7.12 -8.77 -8.63
CA LEU A 314 -8.03 -7.63 -8.44
C LEU A 314 -8.42 -6.97 -9.77
N TYR A 315 -7.45 -6.76 -10.66
CA TYR A 315 -7.70 -6.17 -11.98
C TYR A 315 -8.60 -7.06 -12.85
N GLU A 316 -8.24 -8.34 -13.01
CA GLU A 316 -9.02 -9.29 -13.82
C GLU A 316 -10.42 -9.47 -13.23
N GLY A 317 -10.55 -9.44 -11.90
CA GLY A 317 -11.85 -9.45 -11.22
C GLY A 317 -12.71 -8.23 -11.54
N ARG A 318 -12.11 -7.04 -11.63
CA ARG A 318 -12.80 -5.81 -12.05
C ARG A 318 -13.21 -5.83 -13.52
N SER A 319 -12.35 -6.41 -14.37
CA SER A 319 -12.59 -6.56 -15.81
C SER A 319 -13.59 -7.69 -16.14
N GLY A 320 -14.13 -8.40 -15.14
CA GLY A 320 -15.09 -9.50 -15.35
C GLY A 320 -14.47 -10.82 -15.84
N GLU A 321 -13.14 -10.94 -15.83
CA GLU A 321 -12.40 -12.14 -16.25
C GLU A 321 -12.25 -13.12 -15.07
N ASP A 322 -13.39 -13.66 -14.63
CA ASP A 322 -13.54 -14.49 -13.43
C ASP A 322 -12.62 -15.72 -13.40
N SER A 323 -12.47 -16.38 -14.55
CA SER A 323 -11.64 -17.57 -14.71
C SER A 323 -10.15 -17.23 -14.49
N THR A 324 -9.70 -16.14 -15.09
CA THR A 324 -8.33 -15.62 -14.98
C THR A 324 -8.04 -15.15 -13.55
N ALA A 325 -8.97 -14.41 -12.93
CA ALA A 325 -8.85 -13.98 -11.54
C ALA A 325 -8.72 -15.16 -10.57
N LYS A 326 -9.58 -16.19 -10.70
CA LYS A 326 -9.50 -17.41 -9.89
C LYS A 326 -8.20 -18.18 -10.10
N ALA A 327 -7.73 -18.28 -11.34
CA ALA A 327 -6.43 -18.89 -11.64
C ALA A 327 -5.28 -18.12 -10.98
N CYS A 328 -5.32 -16.79 -10.97
CA CYS A 328 -4.32 -15.96 -10.29
C CYS A 328 -4.34 -16.18 -8.76
N ILE A 329 -5.52 -16.25 -8.13
CA ILE A 329 -5.66 -16.54 -6.70
C ILE A 329 -5.15 -17.94 -6.36
N ALA A 330 -5.49 -18.95 -7.15
CA ALA A 330 -4.99 -20.31 -6.96
C ALA A 330 -3.45 -20.35 -7.03
N LYS A 331 -2.86 -19.67 -8.02
CA LYS A 331 -1.41 -19.53 -8.16
C LYS A 331 -0.78 -18.78 -7.00
N LEU A 332 -1.42 -17.71 -6.51
CA LEU A 332 -0.94 -16.95 -5.36
C LEU A 332 -0.73 -17.87 -4.15
N PHE A 333 -1.71 -18.71 -3.81
CA PHE A 333 -1.58 -19.67 -2.71
C PHE A 333 -0.51 -20.73 -2.99
N ILE A 334 -0.45 -21.30 -4.21
CA ILE A 334 0.60 -22.26 -4.58
C ILE A 334 1.99 -21.65 -4.38
N VAL A 335 2.21 -20.41 -4.85
CA VAL A 335 3.49 -19.70 -4.70
C VAL A 335 3.83 -19.49 -3.22
N MET A 336 2.86 -19.08 -2.41
CA MET A 336 3.06 -18.85 -0.98
C MET A 336 3.36 -20.14 -0.22
N ASP A 337 2.63 -21.23 -0.49
CA ASP A 337 2.84 -22.54 0.12
C ASP A 337 4.22 -23.10 -0.26
N MET A 338 4.58 -23.08 -1.54
CA MET A 338 5.90 -23.50 -2.01
C MET A 338 7.03 -22.67 -1.38
N ALA A 339 6.83 -21.36 -1.19
CA ALA A 339 7.83 -20.50 -0.58
C ALA A 339 7.97 -20.73 0.94
N GLU A 340 6.91 -21.16 1.63
CA GLU A 340 6.96 -21.58 3.03
C GLU A 340 7.66 -22.95 3.16
N GLU A 341 7.32 -23.92 2.30
CA GLU A 341 7.94 -25.25 2.25
C GLU A 341 9.46 -25.19 1.97
N LYS A 342 9.86 -24.35 1.01
CA LYS A 342 11.28 -24.10 0.69
C LYS A 342 12.02 -23.28 1.76
N GLY A 343 11.32 -22.82 2.81
CA GLY A 343 11.87 -22.02 3.89
C GLY A 343 12.19 -20.57 3.52
N THR A 344 11.81 -20.10 2.33
CA THR A 344 12.02 -18.72 1.88
C THR A 344 11.25 -17.74 2.76
N LEU A 345 9.95 -17.99 2.99
CA LEU A 345 9.13 -17.14 3.87
C LEU A 345 9.56 -17.25 5.34
N ARG A 346 10.04 -18.42 5.80
CA ARG A 346 10.61 -18.57 7.15
C ARG A 346 11.85 -17.69 7.34
N LYS A 347 12.75 -17.65 6.36
CA LYS A 347 13.92 -16.75 6.37
C LYS A 347 13.50 -15.29 6.36
N LEU A 348 12.50 -14.94 5.55
CA LEU A 348 11.97 -13.57 5.52
C LEU A 348 11.41 -13.16 6.89
N ARG A 349 10.67 -14.06 7.55
CA ARG A 349 10.13 -13.87 8.91
C ARG A 349 11.25 -13.69 9.94
N ALA A 350 12.30 -14.52 9.88
CA ALA A 350 13.45 -14.44 10.77
C ALA A 350 14.24 -13.12 10.62
N ASN A 351 14.33 -12.58 9.40
CA ASN A 351 15.04 -11.33 9.12
C ASN A 351 14.17 -10.07 9.29
N GLY A 352 12.98 -10.19 9.90
CA GLY A 352 12.07 -9.06 10.09
C GLY A 352 11.54 -8.46 8.79
N GLY A 353 11.54 -9.22 7.69
CA GLY A 353 11.12 -8.73 6.37
C GLY A 353 12.17 -7.90 5.63
N ILE A 354 13.42 -7.84 6.09
CA ILE A 354 14.47 -7.06 5.44
C ILE A 354 15.19 -7.90 4.37
N VAL A 355 15.24 -7.39 3.14
CA VAL A 355 16.02 -7.95 2.04
C VAL A 355 17.21 -7.02 1.76
N LYS A 356 18.43 -7.56 1.83
CA LYS A 356 19.66 -6.80 1.54
C LYS A 356 19.95 -6.85 0.04
N THR A 357 20.04 -5.70 -0.60
CA THR A 357 20.28 -5.56 -2.04
C THR A 357 21.31 -4.45 -2.21
N TYR A 358 22.59 -4.75 -2.37
CA TYR A 358 23.64 -3.71 -2.31
C TYR A 358 23.36 -2.59 -3.34
N PRO A 359 23.22 -1.30 -2.92
CA PRO A 359 23.55 -0.71 -1.61
C PRO A 359 22.38 -0.51 -0.61
N LEU A 360 21.18 -0.99 -0.91
CA LEU A 360 19.96 -0.88 -0.11
C LEU A 360 19.69 -2.01 0.90
N PHE A 361 18.91 -1.63 1.90
CA PHE A 361 18.10 -2.52 2.71
C PHE A 361 16.63 -2.23 2.39
N VAL A 362 15.92 -3.20 1.83
CA VAL A 362 14.50 -3.06 1.51
C VAL A 362 13.68 -3.76 2.59
N GLN A 363 12.91 -2.98 3.35
CA GLN A 363 11.90 -3.54 4.23
C GLN A 363 10.68 -3.93 3.40
N THR A 364 10.45 -5.22 3.30
CA THR A 364 9.36 -5.80 2.52
C THR A 364 8.11 -5.98 3.38
N THR A 365 6.99 -6.30 2.72
CA THR A 365 5.76 -6.65 3.43
C THR A 365 5.99 -7.90 4.27
N PRO A 366 5.76 -7.84 5.60
CA PRO A 366 5.89 -8.99 6.48
C PRO A 366 5.04 -10.17 6.02
N VAL A 367 5.57 -11.38 6.18
CA VAL A 367 4.92 -12.62 5.71
C VAL A 367 3.49 -12.75 6.19
N ASN A 368 3.23 -12.44 7.46
CA ASN A 368 1.89 -12.54 8.02
C ASN A 368 0.95 -11.58 7.27
N ILE A 369 1.40 -10.36 6.96
CA ILE A 369 0.60 -9.34 6.24
C ILE A 369 0.37 -9.79 4.80
N LEU A 370 1.35 -10.42 4.15
CA LEU A 370 1.17 -11.03 2.82
C LEU A 370 0.03 -12.06 2.83
N TRP A 371 -0.07 -12.91 3.85
CA TRP A 371 -1.19 -13.84 4.03
C TRP A 371 -2.51 -13.11 4.25
N GLY A 372 -2.53 -12.06 5.07
CA GLY A 372 -3.71 -11.22 5.27
C GLY A 372 -4.21 -10.58 3.98
N LEU A 373 -3.30 -10.04 3.16
CA LEU A 373 -3.62 -9.46 1.85
C LEU A 373 -4.12 -10.51 0.86
N ALA A 374 -3.47 -11.68 0.78
CA ALA A 374 -3.93 -12.77 -0.09
C ALA A 374 -5.34 -13.24 0.28
N HIS A 375 -5.65 -13.29 1.58
CA HIS A 375 -7.01 -13.56 2.04
C HIS A 375 -8.00 -12.45 1.72
N LEU A 376 -7.62 -11.18 1.90
CA LEU A 376 -8.48 -10.05 1.54
C LEU A 376 -8.82 -10.06 0.04
N VAL A 377 -7.82 -10.24 -0.83
CA VAL A 377 -8.02 -10.40 -2.28
C VAL A 377 -9.00 -11.53 -2.60
N THR A 378 -8.90 -12.64 -1.88
CA THR A 378 -9.83 -13.77 -2.03
C THR A 378 -11.24 -13.38 -1.59
N ILE A 379 -11.41 -12.77 -0.42
CA ILE A 379 -12.72 -12.39 0.15
C ILE A 379 -13.42 -11.38 -0.76
N THR A 380 -12.72 -10.31 -1.14
CA THR A 380 -13.24 -9.26 -2.02
C THR A 380 -13.66 -9.80 -3.38
N ARG A 381 -13.10 -10.95 -3.81
CA ARG A 381 -13.52 -11.62 -5.03
C ARG A 381 -14.62 -12.67 -4.84
N SER A 382 -14.61 -13.38 -3.72
CA SER A 382 -15.47 -14.55 -3.47
C SER A 382 -16.89 -14.22 -3.01
N TYR A 383 -17.36 -12.97 -3.11
CA TYR A 383 -18.72 -12.58 -2.70
C TYR A 383 -19.85 -13.44 -3.30
N CYS A 384 -19.67 -13.99 -4.50
CA CYS A 384 -20.66 -14.88 -5.11
C CYS A 384 -20.55 -16.36 -4.65
N THR A 385 -19.50 -16.74 -3.92
CA THR A 385 -19.35 -18.09 -3.34
C THR A 385 -19.55 -18.01 -1.83
N LEU A 386 -20.80 -18.21 -1.42
CA LEU A 386 -21.32 -18.31 -0.04
C LEU A 386 -20.65 -19.43 0.80
N ARG A 387 -19.32 -19.48 0.93
CA ARG A 387 -18.62 -20.46 1.78
C ARG A 387 -17.83 -19.80 2.91
N THR A 388 -18.21 -20.20 4.12
CA THR A 388 -17.78 -19.83 5.47
C THR A 388 -16.31 -20.11 5.83
N SER A 389 -15.50 -20.69 4.92
CA SER A 389 -14.17 -21.20 5.27
C SER A 389 -13.04 -20.16 5.21
N ALA A 390 -13.18 -19.07 4.45
CA ALA A 390 -12.14 -18.04 4.35
C ALA A 390 -12.14 -17.07 5.55
N ALA A 391 -13.33 -16.67 6.02
CA ALA A 391 -13.52 -15.77 7.16
C ALA A 391 -13.11 -16.40 8.52
N SER A 392 -13.30 -17.71 8.66
CA SER A 392 -12.90 -18.46 9.86
C SER A 392 -11.40 -18.66 9.99
N ARG A 393 -10.64 -18.71 8.88
CA ARG A 393 -9.16 -18.73 8.90
C ARG A 393 -8.57 -17.36 9.25
N THR A 394 -9.19 -16.27 8.83
CA THR A 394 -8.83 -14.90 9.27
C THR A 394 -9.10 -14.70 10.76
N ARG A 395 -10.09 -15.40 11.35
CA ARG A 395 -10.32 -15.40 12.81
C ARG A 395 -9.18 -16.05 13.60
N ARG A 396 -8.43 -17.02 13.03
CA ARG A 396 -7.18 -17.56 13.64
C ARG A 396 -5.96 -16.66 13.44
N ALA A 397 -6.02 -15.76 12.46
CA ALA A 397 -5.02 -14.70 12.28
C ALA A 397 -5.22 -13.52 13.25
N LYS A 398 -6.27 -13.54 14.11
CA LYS A 398 -6.60 -12.48 15.08
C LYS A 398 -5.47 -12.14 16.07
N GLU A 399 -4.47 -13.00 16.25
CA GLU A 399 -3.51 -12.89 17.35
C GLU A 399 -2.11 -12.37 16.96
N SER A 400 -1.81 -12.18 15.67
CA SER A 400 -0.39 -12.18 15.23
C SER A 400 0.13 -10.95 14.45
N TYR A 401 -0.44 -9.75 14.63
CA TYR A 401 -0.03 -8.58 13.81
C TYR A 401 0.19 -7.29 14.61
N GLY A 402 1.44 -6.79 14.65
CA GLY A 402 1.76 -5.54 15.37
C GLY A 402 3.09 -4.92 14.96
N ILE A 403 3.06 -3.86 14.13
CA ILE A 403 4.27 -3.18 13.63
C ILE A 403 3.95 -1.68 13.60
N SER A 404 4.52 -0.80 14.42
CA SER A 404 3.93 0.51 14.75
C SER A 404 3.41 1.41 13.60
N ASP A 405 4.11 1.65 12.48
CA ASP A 405 3.49 2.35 11.32
C ASP A 405 2.40 1.47 10.70
N SER A 406 2.75 0.25 10.27
CA SER A 406 1.79 -0.79 9.86
C SER A 406 0.78 -1.24 10.92
N ARG A 407 0.72 -0.67 12.13
CA ARG A 407 -0.38 -0.92 13.07
C ARG A 407 -1.57 -0.21 12.49
N HIS A 408 -1.39 1.01 12.00
CA HIS A 408 -2.45 1.70 11.28
C HIS A 408 -2.87 0.90 10.05
N GLU A 409 -1.94 0.46 9.19
CA GLU A 409 -2.26 -0.34 8.01
C GLU A 409 -2.85 -1.72 8.36
N VAL A 410 -2.45 -2.35 9.46
CA VAL A 410 -3.04 -3.60 9.96
C VAL A 410 -4.42 -3.34 10.54
N MET A 411 -4.65 -2.23 11.23
CA MET A 411 -5.99 -1.83 11.70
C MET A 411 -6.90 -1.50 10.52
N ILE A 412 -6.38 -0.86 9.46
CA ILE A 412 -7.08 -0.64 8.18
C ILE A 412 -7.44 -1.99 7.55
N LEU A 413 -6.45 -2.87 7.36
CA LEU A 413 -6.67 -4.22 6.82
C LEU A 413 -7.71 -5.01 7.64
N ARG A 414 -7.64 -4.91 8.97
CA ARG A 414 -8.60 -5.53 9.87
C ARG A 414 -9.98 -4.92 9.72
N ALA A 415 -10.10 -3.60 9.68
CA ALA A 415 -11.36 -2.90 9.46
C ALA A 415 -11.98 -3.32 8.12
N GLU A 416 -11.20 -3.41 7.05
CA GLU A 416 -11.65 -3.91 5.75
C GLU A 416 -12.15 -5.35 5.86
N ILE A 417 -11.36 -6.26 6.41
CA ILE A 417 -11.80 -7.66 6.60
C ILE A 417 -13.10 -7.73 7.42
N MET A 418 -13.23 -6.94 8.48
CA MET A 418 -14.43 -6.93 9.33
C MET A 418 -15.66 -6.39 8.56
N MET A 419 -15.51 -5.29 7.81
CA MET A 419 -16.60 -4.78 6.96
C MET A 419 -17.03 -5.79 5.89
N GLU A 420 -16.07 -6.47 5.27
CA GLU A 420 -16.33 -7.47 4.25
C GLU A 420 -17.04 -8.70 4.86
N GLN A 421 -16.67 -9.09 6.08
CA GLN A 421 -17.37 -10.12 6.85
C GLN A 421 -18.80 -9.71 7.19
N ALA A 422 -19.02 -8.48 7.67
CA ALA A 422 -20.35 -7.96 7.94
C ALA A 422 -21.25 -7.95 6.71
N LEU A 423 -20.72 -7.50 5.57
CA LEU A 423 -21.43 -7.52 4.31
C LEU A 423 -21.82 -8.96 3.90
N ALA A 424 -20.90 -9.92 4.08
CA ALA A 424 -21.19 -11.34 3.83
C ALA A 424 -22.28 -11.90 4.77
N HIS A 425 -22.30 -11.50 6.05
CA HIS A 425 -23.36 -11.87 6.99
C HIS A 425 -24.71 -11.29 6.55
N ILE A 426 -24.76 -10.02 6.12
CA ILE A 426 -25.98 -9.39 5.59
C ILE A 426 -26.50 -10.17 4.37
N PHE A 427 -25.63 -10.50 3.41
CA PHE A 427 -26.03 -11.28 2.23
C PHE A 427 -26.50 -12.71 2.55
N ARG A 428 -26.08 -13.28 3.68
CA ARG A 428 -26.55 -14.59 4.18
C ARG A 428 -27.77 -14.49 5.08
N THR A 429 -28.31 -13.29 5.31
CA THR A 429 -29.37 -13.03 6.29
C THR A 429 -28.99 -13.37 7.74
N GLU A 430 -27.69 -13.44 8.05
CA GLU A 430 -27.14 -13.66 9.39
C GLU A 430 -27.03 -12.30 10.14
N LEU A 431 -28.16 -11.59 10.26
CA LEU A 431 -28.17 -10.15 10.60
C LEU A 431 -27.65 -9.85 12.02
N GLU A 432 -27.79 -10.78 12.97
CA GLU A 432 -27.33 -10.61 14.35
C GLU A 432 -25.80 -10.53 14.45
N GLU A 433 -25.07 -11.11 13.50
CA GLU A 433 -23.60 -11.16 13.49
C GLU A 433 -22.96 -10.00 12.71
N ALA A 434 -23.75 -9.25 11.93
CA ALA A 434 -23.24 -8.26 10.99
C ALA A 434 -22.64 -6.99 11.64
N ASP A 435 -23.02 -6.63 12.87
CA ASP A 435 -22.57 -5.37 13.52
C ASP A 435 -21.76 -5.60 14.81
N LYS A 436 -21.57 -6.86 15.23
CA LYS A 436 -20.83 -7.15 16.46
C LYS A 436 -19.35 -6.82 16.24
N GLU A 437 -18.86 -5.77 16.93
CA GLU A 437 -17.46 -5.34 17.05
C GLU A 437 -16.93 -4.28 16.05
N ILE A 438 -17.59 -3.98 14.92
CA ILE A 438 -17.04 -3.04 13.90
C ILE A 438 -16.95 -1.61 14.42
N LEU A 439 -18.05 -1.07 14.94
CA LEU A 439 -18.09 0.31 15.43
C LEU A 439 -17.13 0.55 16.60
N ALA A 440 -17.02 -0.42 17.51
CA ALA A 440 -16.05 -0.38 18.60
C ALA A 440 -14.63 -0.33 18.05
N HIS A 441 -14.27 -1.26 17.16
CA HIS A 441 -12.96 -1.31 16.53
C HIS A 441 -12.60 -0.01 15.81
N LEU A 442 -13.50 0.53 14.99
CA LEU A 442 -13.26 1.76 14.22
C LEU A 442 -13.10 3.01 15.12
N ARG A 443 -13.80 3.05 16.27
CA ARG A 443 -13.66 4.13 17.25
C ARG A 443 -12.34 4.02 18.01
N ASP A 444 -12.01 2.82 18.48
CA ASP A 444 -10.79 2.54 19.24
C ASP A 444 -9.52 2.77 18.41
N THR A 445 -9.60 2.55 17.10
CA THR A 445 -8.48 2.72 16.15
C THR A 445 -8.48 4.06 15.41
N ASN A 446 -9.39 4.98 15.72
CA ASN A 446 -9.53 6.28 15.05
C ASN A 446 -9.78 6.19 13.52
N LEU A 447 -10.32 5.07 13.05
CA LEU A 447 -10.65 4.81 11.64
C LEU A 447 -12.10 5.15 11.29
N PHE A 448 -12.93 5.50 12.27
CA PHE A 448 -14.35 5.77 12.05
C PHE A 448 -14.62 6.85 11.01
N LYS A 449 -13.85 7.95 11.00
CA LYS A 449 -14.02 9.02 10.00
C LYS A 449 -13.68 8.54 8.58
N THR A 450 -12.64 7.72 8.46
CA THR A 450 -12.17 7.17 7.18
C THR A 450 -13.20 6.23 6.57
N TYR A 451 -13.81 5.36 7.39
CA TYR A 451 -14.78 4.36 6.95
C TYR A 451 -16.24 4.77 7.15
N PHE A 452 -16.50 6.04 7.48
CA PHE A 452 -17.86 6.52 7.78
C PHE A 452 -18.85 6.25 6.63
N PRO A 453 -18.52 6.50 5.34
CA PRO A 453 -19.42 6.19 4.24
C PRO A 453 -19.74 4.68 4.13
N GLN A 454 -18.74 3.81 4.33
CA GLN A 454 -18.88 2.35 4.27
C GLN A 454 -19.73 1.82 5.42
N VAL A 455 -19.55 2.37 6.63
CA VAL A 455 -20.41 2.07 7.78
C VAL A 455 -21.85 2.48 7.50
N CYS A 456 -22.08 3.67 6.95
CA CYS A 456 -23.43 4.10 6.55
C CYS A 456 -24.03 3.16 5.50
N MET A 457 -23.25 2.73 4.50
CA MET A 457 -23.69 1.77 3.50
C MET A 457 -24.10 0.42 4.13
N LEU A 458 -23.29 -0.12 5.05
CA LEU A 458 -23.58 -1.37 5.77
C LEU A 458 -24.89 -1.28 6.58
N HIS A 459 -25.05 -0.21 7.38
CA HIS A 459 -26.29 -0.02 8.16
C HIS A 459 -27.50 0.27 7.27
N GLY A 460 -27.33 0.98 6.15
CA GLY A 460 -28.37 1.18 5.16
C GLY A 460 -28.85 -0.15 4.58
N GLN A 461 -27.91 -1.05 4.26
CA GLN A 461 -28.23 -2.37 3.72
C GLN A 461 -28.87 -3.29 4.77
N LEU A 462 -28.42 -3.25 6.01
CA LEU A 462 -29.07 -3.94 7.12
C LEU A 462 -30.52 -3.46 7.33
N ALA A 463 -30.74 -2.14 7.37
CA ALA A 463 -32.07 -1.55 7.50
C ALA A 463 -32.98 -1.92 6.31
N HIS A 464 -32.43 -1.91 5.10
CA HIS A 464 -33.15 -2.31 3.89
C HIS A 464 -33.59 -3.79 3.96
N GLN A 465 -32.69 -4.71 4.35
CA GLN A 465 -33.03 -6.13 4.52
C GLN A 465 -34.08 -6.37 5.62
N LEU A 466 -34.16 -5.50 6.62
CA LEU A 466 -35.18 -5.53 7.67
C LEU A 466 -36.51 -4.86 7.27
N GLY A 467 -36.63 -4.34 6.04
CA GLY A 467 -37.82 -3.62 5.57
C GLY A 467 -37.99 -2.21 6.15
N LEU A 468 -36.95 -1.64 6.74
CA LEU A 468 -36.97 -0.30 7.36
C LEU A 468 -36.57 0.78 6.34
N ALA A 469 -37.42 1.01 5.33
CA ALA A 469 -37.13 1.89 4.18
C ALA A 469 -36.65 3.30 4.58
N GLU A 470 -37.35 3.98 5.51
CA GLU A 470 -36.97 5.33 5.97
C GLU A 470 -35.61 5.37 6.68
N VAL A 471 -35.26 4.30 7.39
CA VAL A 471 -33.97 4.18 8.07
C VAL A 471 -32.87 3.95 7.03
N ALA A 472 -33.13 3.06 6.06
CA ALA A 472 -32.22 2.79 4.96
C ALA A 472 -31.93 4.04 4.12
N ASP A 473 -32.96 4.82 3.75
CA ASP A 473 -32.79 6.06 2.99
C ASP A 473 -31.93 7.08 3.72
N ARG A 474 -32.12 7.25 5.04
CA ARG A 474 -31.27 8.15 5.85
C ARG A 474 -29.81 7.75 5.81
N TYR A 475 -29.51 6.46 5.94
CA TYR A 475 -28.13 5.96 5.90
C TYR A 475 -27.52 6.09 4.50
N TYR A 476 -28.24 5.72 3.44
CA TYR A 476 -27.75 5.88 2.07
C TYR A 476 -27.56 7.34 1.69
N SER A 477 -28.50 8.23 2.04
CA SER A 477 -28.37 9.67 1.83
C SER A 477 -27.15 10.25 2.55
N THR A 478 -26.90 9.79 3.78
CA THR A 478 -25.71 10.20 4.55
C THR A 478 -24.41 9.68 3.91
N ALA A 479 -24.40 8.42 3.45
CA ALA A 479 -23.26 7.85 2.73
C ALA A 479 -22.96 8.63 1.44
N LYS A 480 -24.00 8.94 0.66
CA LYS A 480 -23.91 9.70 -0.60
C LYS A 480 -23.35 11.10 -0.39
N GLY A 481 -23.83 11.80 0.65
CA GLY A 481 -23.33 13.13 1.00
C GLY A 481 -21.87 13.16 1.50
N SER A 482 -21.33 11.99 1.86
CA SER A 482 -19.97 11.85 2.43
C SER A 482 -18.92 11.41 1.40
N VAL A 483 -19.30 11.16 0.15
CA VAL A 483 -18.38 10.71 -0.91
C VAL A 483 -18.34 11.69 -2.09
N ALA A 484 -17.27 11.63 -2.87
CA ALA A 484 -17.13 12.45 -4.06
C ALA A 484 -18.23 12.16 -5.08
N ALA A 485 -18.77 13.22 -5.69
CA ALA A 485 -19.78 13.11 -6.74
C ALA A 485 -19.25 12.31 -7.93
N GLY A 486 -20.08 11.42 -8.48
CA GLY A 486 -19.71 10.54 -9.60
C GLY A 486 -18.74 9.42 -9.23
N SER A 487 -18.41 9.22 -7.95
CA SER A 487 -17.61 8.06 -7.54
C SER A 487 -18.39 6.75 -7.70
N GLU A 488 -17.69 5.67 -8.05
CA GLU A 488 -18.26 4.31 -8.11
C GLU A 488 -19.02 3.93 -6.83
N PHE A 489 -18.45 4.25 -5.66
CA PHE A 489 -19.11 4.02 -4.38
C PHE A 489 -20.43 4.81 -4.26
N GLY A 490 -20.47 6.07 -4.74
CA GLY A 490 -21.68 6.87 -4.80
C GLY A 490 -22.75 6.26 -5.71
N LEU A 491 -22.36 5.63 -6.83
CA LEU A 491 -23.29 4.89 -7.69
C LEU A 491 -23.90 3.68 -6.97
N VAL A 492 -23.09 2.90 -6.24
CA VAL A 492 -23.59 1.77 -5.43
C VAL A 492 -24.62 2.26 -4.41
N VAL A 493 -24.28 3.33 -3.68
CA VAL A 493 -25.16 3.91 -2.67
C VAL A 493 -26.48 4.35 -3.30
N GLU A 494 -26.45 5.03 -4.45
CA GLU A 494 -27.69 5.53 -5.08
C GLU A 494 -28.58 4.40 -5.62
N VAL A 495 -28.00 3.38 -6.26
CA VAL A 495 -28.76 2.20 -6.70
C VAL A 495 -29.48 1.54 -5.53
N ASN A 496 -28.76 1.35 -4.42
CA ASN A 496 -29.35 0.73 -3.23
C ASN A 496 -30.39 1.62 -2.55
N ARG A 497 -30.18 2.94 -2.58
CA ARG A 497 -31.17 3.91 -2.07
C ARG A 497 -32.48 3.81 -2.84
N LEU A 498 -32.43 3.91 -4.18
CA LEU A 498 -33.62 3.82 -5.03
C LEU A 498 -34.37 2.51 -4.84
N ALA A 499 -33.64 1.40 -4.68
CA ALA A 499 -34.23 0.11 -4.35
C ALA A 499 -34.96 0.14 -3.00
N ALA A 500 -34.33 0.68 -1.94
CA ALA A 500 -34.87 0.67 -0.59
C ALA A 500 -36.15 1.53 -0.43
N ILE A 501 -36.30 2.59 -1.22
CA ILE A 501 -37.48 3.46 -1.19
C ILE A 501 -38.54 3.09 -2.25
N GLY A 502 -38.36 1.98 -2.97
CA GLY A 502 -39.32 1.50 -3.97
C GLY A 502 -39.35 2.31 -5.27
N GLU A 503 -38.36 3.18 -5.53
CA GLU A 503 -38.28 3.98 -6.76
C GLU A 503 -37.85 3.16 -7.99
N LEU A 504 -37.49 1.89 -7.80
CA LEU A 504 -37.29 0.91 -8.87
C LEU A 504 -38.56 0.10 -9.21
N GLU A 505 -39.65 0.31 -8.48
CA GLU A 505 -40.94 -0.31 -8.77
C GLU A 505 -41.76 0.59 -9.71
N GLN A 506 -42.48 -0.03 -10.66
CA GLN A 506 -43.36 0.68 -11.61
C GLN A 506 -42.66 1.82 -12.36
N VAL A 507 -41.36 1.68 -12.66
CA VAL A 507 -40.53 2.72 -13.29
C VAL A 507 -41.12 3.18 -14.63
N THR A 508 -41.79 2.30 -15.36
CA THR A 508 -42.44 2.59 -16.66
C THR A 508 -43.68 3.49 -16.54
N GLU A 509 -44.27 3.61 -15.35
CA GLU A 509 -45.50 4.37 -15.12
C GLU A 509 -45.21 5.86 -14.84
N ASP A 510 -44.03 6.19 -14.29
CA ASP A 510 -43.61 7.57 -14.01
C ASP A 510 -42.41 7.99 -14.90
N PRO A 511 -42.60 8.91 -15.86
CA PRO A 511 -41.53 9.43 -16.71
C PRO A 511 -40.33 10.00 -15.92
N LYS A 512 -40.54 10.55 -14.72
CA LYS A 512 -39.45 11.09 -13.89
C LYS A 512 -38.61 9.98 -13.26
N ARG A 513 -39.24 8.91 -12.79
CA ARG A 513 -38.55 7.70 -12.30
C ARG A 513 -37.77 7.04 -13.42
N MET A 514 -38.41 6.85 -14.57
CA MET A 514 -37.78 6.32 -15.76
C MET A 514 -36.54 7.12 -16.17
N HIS A 515 -36.64 8.45 -16.19
CA HIS A 515 -35.49 9.31 -16.49
C HIS A 515 -34.37 9.13 -15.46
N THR A 516 -34.70 9.12 -14.16
CA THR A 516 -33.71 8.97 -13.07
C THR A 516 -32.97 7.63 -13.16
N VAL A 517 -33.69 6.54 -13.38
CA VAL A 517 -33.11 5.19 -13.54
C VAL A 517 -32.25 5.11 -14.80
N ASN A 518 -32.67 5.70 -15.92
CA ASN A 518 -31.87 5.71 -17.15
C ASN A 518 -30.57 6.52 -17.01
N VAL A 519 -30.62 7.69 -16.36
CA VAL A 519 -29.42 8.48 -16.07
C VAL A 519 -28.45 7.68 -15.19
N LEU A 520 -28.95 6.99 -14.17
CA LEU A 520 -28.12 6.14 -13.31
C LEU A 520 -27.56 4.93 -14.07
N ALA A 521 -28.34 4.33 -14.97
CA ALA A 521 -27.89 3.24 -15.82
C ALA A 521 -26.74 3.67 -16.76
N ASP A 522 -26.85 4.86 -17.37
CA ASP A 522 -25.80 5.44 -18.21
C ASP A 522 -24.54 5.72 -17.39
N GLN A 523 -24.67 6.27 -16.19
CA GLN A 523 -23.55 6.50 -15.29
C GLN A 523 -22.84 5.19 -14.92
N CYS A 524 -23.59 4.13 -14.62
CA CYS A 524 -23.04 2.80 -14.35
C CYS A 524 -22.31 2.20 -15.56
N ARG A 525 -22.81 2.40 -16.80
CA ARG A 525 -22.14 1.94 -18.03
C ARG A 525 -20.91 2.75 -18.43
N SER A 526 -20.80 4.00 -17.98
CA SER A 526 -19.75 4.92 -18.41
C SER A 526 -18.33 4.56 -17.93
N GLY A 527 -18.19 3.63 -16.99
CA GLY A 527 -16.91 3.22 -16.42
C GLY A 527 -16.41 1.84 -16.87
N ASP A 528 -15.12 1.58 -16.64
CA ASP A 528 -14.43 0.35 -17.06
C ASP A 528 -14.66 -0.87 -16.13
N ASN A 529 -15.68 -0.83 -15.28
CA ASN A 529 -15.96 -1.91 -14.33
C ASN A 529 -17.12 -2.75 -14.83
N MET A 530 -16.86 -4.03 -15.09
CA MET A 530 -17.86 -4.92 -15.68
C MET A 530 -19.07 -5.16 -14.76
N ALA A 531 -18.91 -5.10 -13.45
CA ALA A 531 -20.03 -5.21 -12.51
C ALA A 531 -20.97 -4.00 -12.61
N PHE A 532 -20.43 -2.78 -12.75
CA PHE A 532 -21.25 -1.60 -13.00
C PHE A 532 -21.85 -1.60 -14.40
N HIS A 533 -21.13 -2.07 -15.41
CA HIS A 533 -21.69 -2.22 -16.74
C HIS A 533 -22.89 -3.19 -16.74
N ALA A 534 -22.78 -4.33 -16.05
CA ALA A 534 -23.88 -5.26 -15.85
C ALA A 534 -25.03 -4.62 -15.06
N MET A 535 -24.75 -3.89 -13.99
CA MET A 535 -25.76 -3.15 -13.21
C MET A 535 -26.49 -2.11 -14.07
N GLY A 536 -25.77 -1.37 -14.93
CA GLY A 536 -26.37 -0.41 -15.86
C GLY A 536 -27.31 -1.10 -16.85
N ASN A 537 -26.92 -2.25 -17.39
CA ASN A 537 -27.81 -3.05 -18.26
C ASN A 537 -29.05 -3.54 -17.50
N PHE A 538 -28.89 -3.97 -16.25
CA PHE A 538 -30.01 -4.37 -15.39
C PHE A 538 -30.98 -3.21 -15.13
N LEU A 539 -30.47 -2.04 -14.72
CA LEU A 539 -31.29 -0.85 -14.49
C LEU A 539 -32.04 -0.40 -15.75
N SER A 540 -31.36 -0.40 -16.91
CA SER A 540 -32.02 -0.10 -18.18
C SER A 540 -33.10 -1.11 -18.53
N SER A 541 -32.92 -2.40 -18.20
CA SER A 541 -33.98 -3.40 -18.43
C SER A 541 -35.23 -3.20 -17.57
N ILE A 542 -35.10 -2.58 -16.40
CA ILE A 542 -36.24 -2.20 -15.56
C ILE A 542 -36.97 -1.00 -16.16
N ALA A 543 -36.23 -0.04 -16.73
CA ALA A 543 -36.78 1.17 -17.33
C ALA A 543 -37.37 0.92 -18.74
N ASP A 544 -36.81 -0.03 -19.49
CA ASP A 544 -37.26 -0.43 -20.83
C ASP A 544 -37.19 -1.97 -20.99
N PRO A 545 -38.31 -2.68 -20.77
CA PRO A 545 -38.39 -4.13 -20.93
C PRO A 545 -38.12 -4.61 -22.37
N GLU A 546 -38.39 -3.79 -23.40
CA GLU A 546 -38.09 -4.17 -24.80
C GLU A 546 -36.58 -4.20 -25.06
N GLN A 547 -35.81 -3.37 -24.34
CA GLN A 547 -34.36 -3.34 -24.45
C GLN A 547 -33.76 -4.68 -24.00
N LEU A 548 -34.33 -5.32 -22.97
CA LEU A 548 -33.91 -6.66 -22.52
C LEU A 548 -34.12 -7.69 -23.64
N TYR A 549 -35.28 -7.70 -24.29
CA TYR A 549 -35.58 -8.61 -25.40
C TYR A 549 -34.55 -8.49 -26.53
N ARG A 550 -34.17 -7.27 -26.90
CA ARG A 550 -33.15 -7.00 -27.92
C ARG A 550 -31.75 -7.44 -27.49
N LEU A 551 -31.41 -7.29 -26.21
CA LEU A 551 -30.12 -7.69 -25.64
C LEU A 551 -30.00 -9.22 -25.56
N THR A 552 -31.07 -9.91 -25.16
CA THR A 552 -31.15 -11.37 -25.15
C THR A 552 -31.02 -11.94 -26.56
N GLN A 553 -31.71 -11.35 -27.55
CA GLN A 553 -31.55 -11.75 -28.96
C GLN A 553 -30.10 -11.61 -29.44
N ARG A 554 -29.45 -10.48 -29.16
CA ARG A 554 -28.03 -10.28 -29.52
C ARG A 554 -27.10 -11.29 -28.86
N LEU A 555 -27.29 -11.56 -27.56
CA LEU A 555 -26.46 -12.54 -26.84
C LEU A 555 -26.68 -13.96 -27.37
N GLU A 556 -27.91 -14.33 -27.75
CA GLU A 556 -28.20 -15.61 -28.39
C GLU A 556 -27.55 -15.72 -29.78
N GLU A 557 -27.57 -14.64 -30.57
CA GLU A 557 -26.89 -14.57 -31.86
C GLU A 557 -25.36 -14.70 -31.72
N GLU A 558 -24.77 -13.99 -30.76
CA GLU A 558 -23.34 -14.10 -30.45
C GLU A 558 -22.96 -15.49 -29.95
N ALA A 559 -23.79 -16.13 -29.12
CA ALA A 559 -23.57 -17.50 -28.65
C ALA A 559 -23.61 -18.50 -29.80
N LYS A 560 -24.60 -18.39 -30.71
CA LYS A 560 -24.71 -19.21 -31.93
C LYS A 560 -23.49 -19.00 -32.84
N MET A 561 -23.04 -17.75 -33.00
CA MET A 561 -21.81 -17.41 -33.74
C MET A 561 -20.58 -18.08 -33.12
N LYS A 562 -20.36 -17.93 -31.81
CA LYS A 562 -19.22 -18.56 -31.09
C LYS A 562 -19.25 -20.09 -31.21
N GLU A 563 -20.41 -20.71 -31.12
CA GLU A 563 -20.57 -22.16 -31.31
C GLU A 563 -20.21 -22.60 -32.74
N SER A 564 -20.65 -21.83 -33.75
CA SER A 564 -20.30 -22.06 -35.15
C SER A 564 -18.78 -21.96 -35.39
N TYR A 565 -18.13 -20.92 -34.85
CA TYR A 565 -16.68 -20.76 -34.92
C TYR A 565 -15.93 -21.89 -34.21
N ALA A 566 -16.40 -22.33 -33.04
CA ALA A 566 -15.81 -23.46 -32.31
C ALA A 566 -15.91 -24.77 -33.11
N LYS A 567 -17.07 -25.06 -33.72
CA LYS A 567 -17.26 -26.20 -34.62
C LYS A 567 -16.33 -26.13 -35.84
N HIS A 568 -16.18 -24.95 -36.43
CA HIS A 568 -15.28 -24.73 -37.55
C HIS A 568 -13.81 -24.97 -37.17
N ALA A 569 -13.38 -24.44 -36.02
CA ALA A 569 -12.02 -24.65 -35.49
C ALA A 569 -11.74 -26.13 -35.17
N ALA A 570 -12.70 -26.84 -34.59
CA ALA A 570 -12.61 -28.29 -34.35
C ALA A 570 -12.43 -29.07 -35.66
N ARG A 571 -13.21 -28.73 -36.70
CA ARG A 571 -13.11 -29.35 -38.03
C ARG A 571 -11.76 -29.10 -38.70
N ILE A 572 -11.20 -27.89 -38.57
CA ILE A 572 -9.84 -27.58 -39.04
C ILE A 572 -8.81 -28.46 -38.31
N LYS A 573 -8.95 -28.62 -36.99
CA LYS A 573 -8.05 -29.46 -36.18
C LYS A 573 -8.11 -30.94 -36.61
N GLU A 574 -9.31 -31.46 -36.88
CA GLU A 574 -9.50 -32.82 -37.41
C GLU A 574 -8.88 -32.99 -38.80
N MET A 575 -9.07 -32.03 -39.70
CA MET A 575 -8.46 -32.07 -41.04
C MET A 575 -6.93 -32.04 -40.98
N LYS A 576 -6.34 -31.23 -40.08
CA LYS A 576 -4.89 -31.22 -39.83
C LYS A 576 -4.41 -32.57 -39.28
N ALA A 577 -5.12 -33.14 -38.30
CA ALA A 577 -4.79 -34.45 -37.72
C ALA A 577 -4.92 -35.59 -38.75
N PHE A 578 -5.95 -35.55 -39.59
CA PHE A 578 -6.14 -36.50 -40.69
C PHE A 578 -5.04 -36.37 -41.75
N GLY A 579 -4.68 -35.14 -42.13
CA GLY A 579 -3.55 -34.84 -43.02
C GLY A 579 -2.23 -35.38 -42.47
N ALA A 580 -1.95 -35.15 -41.19
CA ALA A 580 -0.75 -35.65 -40.50
C ALA A 580 -0.71 -37.19 -40.46
N LYS A 581 -1.83 -37.85 -40.13
CA LYS A 581 -1.94 -39.33 -40.17
C LYS A 581 -1.73 -39.90 -41.57
N ARG A 582 -2.30 -39.26 -42.60
CA ARG A 582 -2.11 -39.66 -44.00
C ARG A 582 -0.66 -39.49 -44.45
N PHE A 583 0.01 -38.43 -44.01
CA PHE A 583 1.43 -38.20 -44.26
C PHE A 583 2.32 -39.22 -43.53
N ALA A 584 1.98 -39.57 -42.29
CA ALA A 584 2.64 -40.58 -41.47
C ALA A 584 2.42 -42.03 -41.92
N ASN A 585 1.49 -42.29 -42.84
CA ASN A 585 1.24 -43.61 -43.44
C ASN A 585 1.80 -43.76 -44.87
N LEU A 586 2.46 -42.73 -45.42
CA LEU A 586 3.13 -42.84 -46.72
C LEU A 586 4.40 -43.70 -46.60
N PRO A 587 4.70 -44.59 -47.58
CA PRO A 587 5.96 -45.35 -47.62
C PRO A 587 7.17 -44.41 -47.62
N ALA A 588 8.24 -44.76 -46.89
CA ALA A 588 9.40 -43.89 -46.66
C ALA A 588 10.04 -43.30 -47.94
N ARG A 589 9.95 -44.02 -49.07
CA ARG A 589 10.45 -43.59 -50.38
C ARG A 589 9.69 -42.38 -50.95
N ARG A 590 8.40 -42.22 -50.64
CA ARG A 590 7.55 -41.10 -51.10
C ARG A 590 7.52 -39.89 -50.15
N ARG A 591 8.00 -40.03 -48.91
CA ARG A 591 8.12 -38.87 -47.99
C ARG A 591 9.24 -37.91 -48.38
N LYS A 592 10.31 -38.42 -49.01
CA LYS A 592 11.43 -37.60 -49.51
C LYS A 592 11.12 -36.81 -50.77
N GLU A 593 10.20 -37.27 -51.62
CA GLU A 593 9.85 -36.60 -52.88
C GLU A 593 8.78 -35.50 -52.74
N ARG A 594 8.09 -35.41 -51.60
CA ARG A 594 6.98 -34.46 -51.35
C ARG A 594 7.28 -33.41 -50.27
N VAL A 595 8.55 -33.14 -49.99
CA VAL A 595 8.91 -31.89 -49.31
C VAL A 595 9.11 -30.84 -50.41
N PRO A 596 8.21 -29.85 -50.56
CA PRO A 596 8.47 -28.73 -51.46
C PRO A 596 9.73 -28.01 -50.97
N SER A 597 10.67 -27.74 -51.85
CA SER A 597 11.89 -26.96 -51.58
C SER A 597 11.61 -25.53 -51.08
N SER A 598 10.35 -25.08 -51.08
CA SER A 598 9.91 -23.83 -50.46
C SER A 598 9.63 -23.90 -48.95
N LEU A 599 9.59 -25.09 -48.33
CA LEU A 599 9.42 -25.26 -46.88
C LEU A 599 10.74 -25.51 -46.12
N GLY A 600 11.87 -25.60 -46.83
CA GLY A 600 13.20 -25.78 -46.25
C GLY A 600 13.83 -24.52 -45.63
N LYS A 601 13.14 -23.36 -45.67
CA LYS A 601 13.61 -22.10 -45.06
C LYS A 601 12.71 -21.55 -43.94
N GLU A 602 11.50 -22.08 -43.73
CA GLU A 602 10.59 -21.61 -42.66
C GLU A 602 10.48 -22.57 -41.46
N VAL A 603 11.03 -23.80 -41.55
CA VAL A 603 11.06 -24.74 -40.41
C VAL A 603 12.27 -24.52 -39.50
N ALA A 604 13.22 -23.65 -39.88
CA ALA A 604 14.29 -23.19 -39.00
C ALA A 604 13.93 -21.92 -38.19
N THR A 605 12.75 -21.31 -38.44
CA THR A 605 12.25 -20.13 -37.69
C THR A 605 11.01 -20.42 -36.85
N ALA A 606 10.41 -21.61 -36.97
CA ALA A 606 9.24 -22.04 -36.18
C ALA A 606 9.59 -22.95 -34.98
N SER A 607 10.85 -23.03 -34.56
CA SER A 607 11.26 -23.68 -33.29
C SER A 607 11.62 -22.67 -32.19
N ASN A 608 11.28 -21.39 -32.36
CA ASN A 608 11.54 -20.33 -31.38
C ASN A 608 10.30 -19.49 -31.03
N THR A 609 9.10 -19.98 -31.34
CA THR A 609 7.82 -19.38 -30.89
C THR A 609 6.89 -20.46 -30.38
N ASP A 610 7.36 -21.20 -29.38
CA ASP A 610 6.54 -21.92 -28.41
C ASP A 610 7.36 -21.99 -27.11
N HIS A 611 7.48 -20.84 -26.45
CA HIS A 611 7.66 -20.69 -25.00
C HIS A 611 7.11 -19.32 -24.58
#